data_AF-A0A8K0Y1X8-F1
#
_entry.id   AF-A0A8K0Y1X8-F1
#
_cell.length_a   1.000
_cell.length_b   1.000
_cell.length_c   1.000
_cell.angle_alpha   90.00
_cell.angle_beta   90.00
_cell.angle_gamma   90.00
#
_symmetry.space_group_name_H-M   'P 1'
#
loop_
_entity.id
_entity.type
_entity.pdbx_description
1 polymer ?
#
loop_
_entity_poly.entity_id
_entity_poly.type
_entity_poly.pdbx_seq_one_letter_code
_entity_poly.pdbx_strand_id
1 'polypeptide(L)'
;MRTGSNFLEANLNALPGVTCHGEAFNPHFIGKLNQTDYLGVSLPERTADPARLMARMRETTQGLSGFRYFHDHDPRVLPLVLEDRACAKIVLTRNPVESYVSWKIAQATNQWKLTNATKLRTAQARFDIADFETHLEALQQFQITLLNGLQTSGQTAFYIDYEDINDTAVLNGLARFLGVEGRLEAPDGTLKKQNPEAIEEKVENFPAMEAALARLDRFNLSRTPNFEPRRAPAIPSFAAARGALYMPVRGGPVAQVEDWLAALGPVSRDFNQKLLRQWLRRETPHRAFTVLRHPLARAHAGFCDMILTAKLPVIREALIKAWKIALPKPGETLDPEAHRAAFLQFLGFLKQNVSGQSGLRVDPHFASQTAVLQGFAQFQTPDFVLREDRLAAGLRHLCDEIGTEAPPLPASDEPSLALLATIHGPDLEAAARDAYPRDYAGFGFGDWKA
;
A
#
# COMPACT_ATOMS: atom_id res chain seq x y z
N MET A 1 16.51 -9.00 14.43
CA MET A 1 17.14 -8.55 15.70
C MET A 1 17.10 -7.03 15.81
N ARG A 2 17.33 -6.44 16.99
CA ARG A 2 17.48 -4.97 17.24
C ARG A 2 16.26 -4.08 16.92
N THR A 3 15.07 -4.65 16.93
CA THR A 3 13.79 -3.95 16.72
C THR A 3 13.18 -3.36 17.99
N GLY A 4 13.85 -3.45 19.15
CA GLY A 4 13.28 -3.06 20.45
C GLY A 4 12.59 -4.19 21.23
N SER A 5 12.70 -5.44 20.76
CA SER A 5 12.00 -6.58 21.36
C SER A 5 12.34 -6.84 22.83
N ASN A 6 13.54 -6.49 23.32
CA ASN A 6 13.86 -6.54 24.75
C ASN A 6 13.00 -5.59 25.60
N PHE A 7 12.69 -4.41 25.05
CA PHE A 7 11.84 -3.43 25.74
C PHE A 7 10.39 -3.88 25.76
N LEU A 8 9.90 -4.38 24.62
CA LEU A 8 8.56 -4.97 24.55
C LEU A 8 8.42 -6.18 25.48
N GLU A 9 9.43 -7.06 25.54
CA GLU A 9 9.47 -8.19 26.48
C GLU A 9 9.38 -7.72 27.94
N ALA A 10 10.12 -6.67 28.32
CA ALA A 10 10.09 -6.13 29.68
C ALA A 10 8.69 -5.62 30.05
N ASN A 11 8.02 -4.89 29.14
CA ASN A 11 6.66 -4.40 29.35
C ASN A 11 5.63 -5.54 29.41
N LEU A 12 5.77 -6.57 28.58
CA LEU A 12 4.93 -7.76 28.64
C LEU A 12 5.10 -8.51 29.97
N ASN A 13 6.33 -8.65 30.45
CA ASN A 13 6.61 -9.26 31.76
C ASN A 13 6.11 -8.42 32.95
N ALA A 14 5.83 -7.13 32.76
CA ALA A 14 5.21 -6.30 33.79
C ALA A 14 3.69 -6.50 33.88
N LEU A 15 3.06 -7.11 32.87
CA LEU A 15 1.63 -7.45 32.91
C LEU A 15 1.40 -8.67 33.82
N PRO A 16 0.48 -8.57 34.80
CA PRO A 16 0.06 -9.73 35.59
C PRO A 16 -0.43 -10.88 34.70
N GLY A 17 0.07 -12.09 34.95
CA GLY A 17 -0.33 -13.29 34.20
C GLY A 17 0.34 -13.47 32.84
N VAL A 18 1.40 -12.72 32.54
CA VAL A 18 2.22 -12.89 31.33
C VAL A 18 3.65 -13.22 31.75
N THR A 19 4.27 -14.20 31.10
CA THR A 19 5.69 -14.53 31.27
C THR A 19 6.33 -14.76 29.92
N CYS A 20 7.35 -13.97 29.62
CA CYS A 20 8.16 -14.07 28.42
C CYS A 20 9.54 -14.66 28.76
N HIS A 21 9.92 -15.71 28.03
CA HIS A 21 11.08 -16.56 28.30
C HIS A 21 12.33 -16.15 27.49
N GLY A 22 12.43 -14.88 27.07
CA GLY A 22 13.54 -14.41 26.24
C GLY A 22 13.62 -15.10 24.87
N GLU A 23 14.85 -15.36 24.40
CA GLU A 23 15.11 -16.05 23.13
C GLU A 23 15.27 -17.57 23.35
N ALA A 24 14.15 -18.23 23.66
CA ALA A 24 14.12 -19.66 24.00
C ALA A 24 14.72 -20.58 22.91
N PHE A 25 14.71 -20.13 21.66
CA PHE A 25 15.11 -20.91 20.48
C PHE A 25 16.33 -20.33 19.74
N ASN A 26 17.13 -19.51 20.41
CA ASN A 26 18.42 -19.05 19.87
C ASN A 26 19.36 -20.26 19.66
N PRO A 27 20.11 -20.37 18.54
CA PRO A 27 20.97 -21.52 18.30
C PRO A 27 22.10 -21.70 19.34
N HIS A 28 22.53 -20.64 20.01
CA HIS A 28 23.72 -20.65 20.88
C HIS A 28 23.41 -20.70 22.39
N PHE A 29 22.20 -20.37 22.80
CA PHE A 29 21.79 -20.34 24.21
C PHE A 29 20.28 -20.56 24.36
N ILE A 30 19.78 -20.65 25.60
CA ILE A 30 18.35 -20.78 25.89
C ILE A 30 17.86 -19.58 26.70
N GLY A 31 17.00 -18.75 26.11
CA GLY A 31 16.34 -17.64 26.80
C GLY A 31 17.24 -16.41 26.99
N LYS A 32 18.36 -16.57 27.70
CA LYS A 32 19.33 -15.51 28.00
C LYS A 32 20.75 -15.87 27.54
N LEU A 33 21.57 -14.86 27.27
CA LEU A 33 22.95 -15.05 26.81
C LEU A 33 23.75 -15.94 27.78
N ASN A 34 24.51 -16.89 27.23
CA ASN A 34 25.32 -17.90 27.94
C ASN A 34 24.53 -18.91 28.79
N GLN A 35 23.21 -18.93 28.70
CA GLN A 35 22.39 -19.91 29.41
C GLN A 35 22.29 -21.21 28.59
N THR A 36 22.73 -22.32 29.17
CA THR A 36 22.78 -23.64 28.51
C THR A 36 21.67 -24.60 28.94
N ASP A 37 20.88 -24.23 29.95
CA ASP A 37 19.72 -24.97 30.44
C ASP A 37 18.60 -24.00 30.87
N TYR A 38 17.35 -24.42 30.70
CA TYR A 38 16.19 -23.66 31.18
C TYR A 38 14.98 -24.58 31.36
N LEU A 39 14.20 -24.38 32.43
CA LEU A 39 12.99 -25.16 32.76
C LEU A 39 13.21 -26.69 32.78
N GLY A 40 14.43 -27.12 33.09
CA GLY A 40 14.82 -28.54 33.11
C GLY A 40 15.11 -29.14 31.73
N VAL A 41 15.35 -28.32 30.70
CA VAL A 41 15.77 -28.75 29.36
C VAL A 41 17.13 -28.13 29.05
N SER A 42 18.11 -28.96 28.72
CA SER A 42 19.44 -28.53 28.29
C SER A 42 19.48 -28.14 26.81
N LEU A 43 20.53 -27.40 26.42
CA LEU A 43 20.75 -26.96 25.03
C LEU A 43 20.83 -28.14 24.05
N PRO A 44 21.54 -29.24 24.34
CA PRO A 44 21.51 -30.43 23.49
C PRO A 44 20.12 -31.05 23.39
N GLU A 45 19.36 -31.15 24.49
CA GLU A 45 18.00 -31.71 24.48
C GLU A 45 17.04 -30.85 23.65
N ARG A 46 17.06 -29.52 23.82
CA ARG A 46 16.26 -28.60 23.01
C ARG A 46 16.65 -28.64 21.54
N THR A 47 17.95 -28.78 21.26
CA THR A 47 18.45 -28.87 19.87
C THR A 47 17.98 -30.18 19.22
N ALA A 48 17.93 -31.28 19.96
CA ALA A 48 17.38 -32.53 19.48
C ALA A 48 15.86 -32.42 19.23
N ASP A 49 15.12 -31.84 20.19
CA ASP A 49 13.67 -31.65 20.11
C ASP A 49 13.24 -30.29 20.70
N PRO A 50 12.96 -29.28 19.85
CA PRO A 50 12.54 -27.96 20.33
C PRO A 50 11.12 -27.95 20.89
N ALA A 51 10.26 -28.91 20.50
CA ALA A 51 8.89 -28.99 21.01
C ALA A 51 8.87 -29.31 22.51
N ARG A 52 9.87 -30.05 23.01
CA ARG A 52 10.04 -30.33 24.43
C ARG A 52 10.15 -29.07 25.27
N LEU A 53 10.96 -28.09 24.88
CA LEU A 53 11.05 -26.82 25.61
C LEU A 53 9.72 -26.04 25.56
N MET A 54 9.06 -26.03 24.41
CA MET A 54 7.73 -25.42 24.24
C MET A 54 6.68 -26.03 25.19
N ALA A 55 6.66 -27.35 25.34
CA ALA A 55 5.78 -28.04 26.28
C ALA A 55 6.09 -27.64 27.73
N ARG A 56 7.38 -27.62 28.10
CA ARG A 56 7.82 -27.22 29.45
C ARG A 56 7.45 -25.78 29.78
N MET A 57 7.55 -24.87 28.81
CA MET A 57 7.09 -23.49 28.96
C MET A 57 5.59 -23.41 29.26
N ARG A 58 4.76 -24.19 28.55
CA ARG A 58 3.31 -24.26 28.81
C ARG A 58 2.98 -24.88 30.17
N GLU A 59 3.68 -25.94 30.57
CA GLU A 59 3.45 -26.65 31.84
C GLU A 59 3.82 -25.81 33.07
N THR A 60 4.90 -25.05 32.97
CA THR A 60 5.51 -24.37 34.13
C THR A 60 5.06 -22.91 34.29
N THR A 61 4.45 -22.33 33.26
CA THR A 61 4.01 -20.92 33.30
C THR A 61 2.57 -20.83 33.77
N GLN A 62 2.35 -20.06 34.83
CA GLN A 62 1.01 -19.66 35.21
C GLN A 62 0.56 -18.48 34.34
N GLY A 63 -0.50 -18.67 33.55
CA GLY A 63 -1.02 -17.66 32.62
C GLY A 63 -0.43 -17.81 31.21
N LEU A 64 -0.19 -16.69 30.53
CA LEU A 64 0.35 -16.69 29.16
C LEU A 64 1.86 -16.86 29.15
N SER A 65 2.31 -17.89 28.43
CA SER A 65 3.73 -18.11 28.12
C SER A 65 4.07 -17.55 26.74
N GLY A 66 5.12 -16.73 26.67
CA GLY A 66 5.60 -16.10 25.45
C GLY A 66 7.12 -16.19 25.29
N PHE A 67 7.63 -15.93 24.09
CA PHE A 67 9.06 -15.84 23.83
C PHE A 67 9.34 -14.97 22.60
N ARG A 68 10.58 -14.51 22.47
CA ARG A 68 11.06 -13.81 21.28
C ARG A 68 11.58 -14.81 20.26
N TYR A 69 11.15 -14.62 19.02
CA TYR A 69 11.60 -15.40 17.87
C TYR A 69 12.20 -14.49 16.80
N PHE A 70 13.35 -14.88 16.24
CA PHE A 70 14.01 -14.18 15.14
C PHE A 70 14.20 -15.11 13.93
N HIS A 71 14.52 -14.54 12.77
CA HIS A 71 14.67 -15.29 11.51
C HIS A 71 15.80 -16.33 11.53
N ASP A 72 16.76 -16.20 12.44
CA ASP A 72 17.92 -17.06 12.64
C ASP A 72 17.77 -18.02 13.84
N HIS A 73 16.59 -18.06 14.46
CA HIS A 73 16.25 -19.07 15.47
C HIS A 73 15.90 -20.41 14.82
N ASP A 74 15.74 -21.45 15.64
CA ASP A 74 15.44 -22.81 15.16
C ASP A 74 14.21 -22.82 14.23
N PRO A 75 14.39 -23.06 12.91
CA PRO A 75 13.33 -22.90 11.92
C PRO A 75 12.20 -23.92 12.10
N ARG A 76 12.43 -25.02 12.83
CA ARG A 76 11.41 -26.04 13.12
C ARG A 76 10.33 -25.53 14.07
N VAL A 77 10.60 -24.45 14.81
CA VAL A 77 9.64 -23.85 15.76
C VAL A 77 8.63 -22.96 15.04
N LEU A 78 9.01 -22.32 13.94
CA LEU A 78 8.17 -21.34 13.27
C LEU A 78 6.82 -21.93 12.81
N PRO A 79 6.74 -23.11 12.16
CA PRO A 79 5.47 -23.74 11.83
C PRO A 79 4.64 -24.06 13.08
N LEU A 80 5.27 -24.57 14.14
CA LEU A 80 4.59 -24.94 15.39
C LEU A 80 3.85 -23.75 16.02
N VAL A 81 4.41 -22.55 15.95
CA VAL A 81 3.73 -21.34 16.47
C VAL A 81 2.81 -20.69 15.45
N LEU A 82 3.17 -20.66 14.17
CA LEU A 82 2.35 -20.03 13.14
C LEU A 82 1.03 -20.78 12.95
N GLU A 83 1.05 -22.11 12.96
CA GLU A 83 -0.14 -22.94 12.75
C GLU A 83 -1.05 -23.04 14.00
N ASP A 84 -0.48 -22.86 15.19
CA ASP A 84 -1.23 -22.95 16.45
C ASP A 84 -2.12 -21.71 16.66
N ARG A 85 -3.44 -21.89 16.52
CA ARG A 85 -4.46 -20.84 16.73
C ARG A 85 -4.53 -20.30 18.16
N ALA A 86 -4.06 -21.05 19.15
CA ALA A 86 -4.01 -20.60 20.54
C ALA A 86 -2.76 -19.73 20.83
N CYS A 87 -1.78 -19.74 19.93
CA CYS A 87 -0.59 -18.89 20.03
C CYS A 87 -0.90 -17.52 19.43
N ALA A 88 -0.84 -16.46 20.24
CA ALA A 88 -0.93 -15.08 19.74
C ALA A 88 0.37 -14.66 19.04
N LYS A 89 0.26 -13.97 17.90
CA LYS A 89 1.42 -13.49 17.12
C LYS A 89 1.58 -11.99 17.32
N ILE A 90 2.78 -11.56 17.69
CA ILE A 90 3.14 -10.15 17.81
C ILE A 90 4.30 -9.89 16.85
N VAL A 91 4.10 -9.03 15.87
CA VAL A 91 5.12 -8.69 14.86
C VAL A 91 5.61 -7.28 15.16
N LEU A 92 6.84 -7.20 15.69
CA LEU A 92 7.51 -5.95 15.98
C LEU A 92 8.38 -5.51 14.80
N THR A 93 8.03 -4.39 14.18
CA THR A 93 8.79 -3.78 13.08
C THR A 93 9.67 -2.64 13.58
N ARG A 94 10.68 -2.31 12.78
CA ARG A 94 11.52 -1.12 12.96
C ARG A 94 12.11 -0.76 11.61
N ASN A 95 12.44 0.51 11.42
CA ASN A 95 13.24 0.96 10.27
C ASN A 95 14.48 0.04 10.07
N PRO A 96 14.62 -0.61 8.89
CA PRO A 96 15.74 -1.51 8.62
C PRO A 96 17.12 -0.85 8.70
N VAL A 97 17.21 0.43 8.31
CA VAL A 97 18.46 1.20 8.36
C VAL A 97 18.89 1.41 9.81
N GLU A 98 17.98 1.85 10.66
CA GLU A 98 18.26 2.02 12.09
C GLU A 98 18.62 0.69 12.78
N SER A 99 17.93 -0.39 12.40
CA SER A 99 18.17 -1.72 12.95
C SER A 99 19.56 -2.23 12.55
N TYR A 100 19.95 -2.02 11.30
CA TYR A 100 21.26 -2.38 10.76
C TYR A 100 22.40 -1.59 11.40
N VAL A 101 22.30 -0.26 11.44
CA VAL A 101 23.30 0.60 12.09
C VAL A 101 23.44 0.22 13.56
N SER A 102 22.31 0.00 14.25
CA SER A 102 22.34 -0.46 15.64
C SER A 102 22.98 -1.84 15.81
N TRP A 103 22.82 -2.76 14.85
CA TRP A 103 23.45 -4.07 14.86
C TRP A 103 24.97 -3.97 14.66
N LYS A 104 25.42 -3.14 13.71
CA LYS A 104 26.84 -2.87 13.48
C LYS A 104 27.54 -2.25 14.70
N ILE A 105 26.89 -1.30 15.37
CA ILE A 105 27.44 -0.72 16.61
C ILE A 105 27.54 -1.77 17.72
N ALA A 106 26.52 -2.61 17.89
CA ALA A 106 26.54 -3.67 18.89
C ALA A 106 27.65 -4.71 18.60
N GLN A 107 27.86 -5.06 17.33
CA GLN A 107 28.96 -5.94 16.91
C GLN A 107 30.33 -5.32 17.22
N ALA A 108 30.51 -4.02 16.95
CA ALA A 108 31.76 -3.32 17.22
C ALA A 108 32.04 -3.13 18.73
N THR A 109 31.01 -2.93 19.54
CA THR A 109 31.14 -2.62 20.98
C THR A 109 31.02 -3.83 21.91
N ASN A 110 30.58 -4.98 21.37
CA ASN A 110 30.14 -6.17 22.09
C ASN A 110 29.06 -5.89 23.15
N GLN A 111 28.22 -4.87 22.93
CA GLN A 111 27.21 -4.41 23.87
C GLN A 111 25.80 -4.58 23.29
N TRP A 112 25.03 -5.50 23.88
CA TRP A 112 23.72 -5.94 23.36
C TRP A 112 22.52 -5.37 24.16
N LYS A 113 22.71 -5.03 25.45
CA LYS A 113 21.70 -4.43 26.35
C LYS A 113 22.30 -3.24 27.12
N LEU A 114 21.55 -2.15 27.30
CA LEU A 114 21.94 -1.01 28.15
C LEU A 114 20.94 -0.89 29.29
N THR A 115 21.43 -1.07 30.52
CA THR A 115 20.66 -0.86 31.76
C THR A 115 21.14 0.38 32.52
N ASN A 116 22.31 0.93 32.17
CA ASN A 116 22.87 2.13 32.79
C ASN A 116 23.51 3.05 31.74
N ALA A 117 23.04 4.30 31.65
CA ALA A 117 23.46 5.28 30.63
C ALA A 117 24.93 5.72 30.78
N THR A 118 25.54 5.61 31.96
CA THR A 118 26.93 6.04 32.20
C THR A 118 27.99 5.10 31.65
N LYS A 119 27.61 3.91 31.14
CA LYS A 119 28.50 2.92 30.52
C LYS A 119 28.37 2.86 28.99
N LEU A 120 27.88 3.93 28.37
CA LEU A 120 27.72 3.98 26.91
C LEU A 120 29.09 3.98 26.22
N ARG A 121 29.36 2.96 25.40
CA ARG A 121 30.50 2.97 24.48
C ARG A 121 30.04 3.57 23.15
N THR A 122 30.46 4.80 22.88
CA THR A 122 30.21 5.47 21.60
C THR A 122 31.14 4.90 20.54
N ALA A 123 30.60 4.13 19.61
CA ALA A 123 31.31 3.67 18.42
C ALA A 123 30.46 4.00 17.18
N GLN A 124 31.09 4.54 16.15
CA GLN A 124 30.45 4.72 14.86
C GLN A 124 30.48 3.40 14.08
N ALA A 125 29.38 3.09 13.40
CA ALA A 125 29.32 1.98 12.47
C ALA A 125 29.78 2.44 11.09
N ARG A 126 30.54 1.59 10.41
CA ARG A 126 30.80 1.74 8.98
C ARG A 126 29.68 1.06 8.19
N PHE A 127 29.03 1.80 7.30
CA PHE A 127 27.98 1.31 6.41
C PHE A 127 28.59 0.61 5.20
N ASP A 128 28.10 -0.60 4.90
CA ASP A 128 28.44 -1.38 3.71
C ASP A 128 27.14 -1.71 2.97
N ILE A 129 27.07 -1.37 1.68
CA ILE A 129 25.85 -1.53 0.88
C ILE A 129 25.52 -3.00 0.64
N ALA A 130 26.51 -3.85 0.32
CA ALA A 130 26.28 -5.25 -0.02
C ALA A 130 25.82 -6.04 1.22
N ASP A 131 26.42 -5.73 2.37
CA ASP A 131 26.02 -6.29 3.64
C ASP A 131 24.64 -5.78 4.08
N PHE A 132 24.32 -4.50 3.84
CA PHE A 132 22.98 -3.96 4.09
C PHE A 132 21.92 -4.59 3.18
N GLU A 133 22.20 -4.79 1.89
CA GLU A 133 21.30 -5.45 0.94
C GLU A 133 21.02 -6.90 1.36
N THR A 134 22.06 -7.65 1.71
CA THR A 134 21.93 -9.02 2.23
C THR A 134 21.06 -9.05 3.50
N HIS A 135 21.29 -8.10 4.42
CA HIS A 135 20.49 -7.97 5.64
C HIS A 135 19.02 -7.65 5.34
N LEU A 136 18.77 -6.72 4.41
CA LEU A 136 17.44 -6.30 4.01
C LEU A 136 16.67 -7.43 3.32
N GLU A 137 17.32 -8.16 2.41
CA GLU A 137 16.73 -9.31 1.71
C GLU A 137 16.32 -10.42 2.70
N ALA A 138 17.18 -10.76 3.65
CA ALA A 138 16.86 -11.74 4.69
C ALA A 138 15.63 -11.33 5.53
N LEU A 139 15.53 -10.04 5.89
CA LEU A 139 14.36 -9.51 6.60
C LEU A 139 13.10 -9.57 5.75
N GLN A 140 13.18 -9.20 4.47
CA GLN A 140 12.04 -9.23 3.55
C GLN A 140 11.54 -10.65 3.31
N GLN A 141 12.45 -11.60 3.08
CA GLN A 141 12.10 -13.00 2.87
C GLN A 141 11.42 -13.61 4.09
N PHE A 142 11.89 -13.25 5.29
CA PHE A 142 11.24 -13.66 6.53
C PHE A 142 9.84 -13.06 6.68
N GLN A 143 9.65 -11.79 6.35
CA GLN A 143 8.32 -11.16 6.35
C GLN A 143 7.35 -11.83 5.37
N ILE A 144 7.81 -12.19 4.17
CA ILE A 144 7.01 -12.94 3.19
C ILE A 144 6.58 -14.29 3.76
N THR A 145 7.51 -15.00 4.42
CA THR A 145 7.23 -16.28 5.08
C THR A 145 6.17 -16.13 6.17
N LEU A 146 6.29 -15.12 7.04
CA LEU A 146 5.30 -14.84 8.09
C LEU A 146 3.92 -14.51 7.51
N LEU A 147 3.86 -13.63 6.51
CA LEU A 147 2.61 -13.24 5.86
C LEU A 147 1.93 -14.43 5.19
N ASN A 148 2.70 -15.25 4.48
CA ASN A 148 2.17 -16.46 3.85
C ASN A 148 1.61 -17.43 4.91
N GLY A 149 2.35 -17.71 5.98
CA GLY A 149 1.90 -18.60 7.05
C GLY A 149 0.64 -18.11 7.77
N LEU A 150 0.53 -16.80 8.02
CA LEU A 150 -0.70 -16.21 8.58
C LEU A 150 -1.88 -16.33 7.61
N GLN A 151 -1.67 -16.07 6.32
CA GLN A 151 -2.72 -16.16 5.31
C GLN A 151 -3.22 -17.60 5.10
N THR A 152 -2.30 -18.57 4.98
CA THR A 152 -2.66 -19.97 4.73
C THR A 152 -3.32 -20.63 5.94
N SER A 153 -2.97 -20.21 7.16
CA SER A 153 -3.62 -20.68 8.39
C SER A 153 -4.89 -19.89 8.76
N GLY A 154 -5.21 -18.80 8.04
CA GLY A 154 -6.36 -17.94 8.32
C GLY A 154 -6.25 -17.25 9.68
N GLN A 155 -5.06 -16.76 10.02
CA GLN A 155 -4.74 -16.07 11.26
C GLN A 155 -4.21 -14.66 11.00
N THR A 156 -4.13 -13.85 12.05
CA THR A 156 -3.54 -12.50 12.03
C THR A 156 -2.55 -12.33 13.17
N ALA A 157 -1.77 -11.26 13.12
CA ALA A 157 -0.85 -10.84 14.18
C ALA A 157 -1.17 -9.42 14.65
N PHE A 158 -0.76 -9.10 15.88
CA PHE A 158 -0.69 -7.73 16.35
C PHE A 158 0.60 -7.10 15.84
N TYR A 159 0.47 -6.16 14.91
CA TYR A 159 1.61 -5.42 14.36
C TYR A 159 1.86 -4.19 15.22
N ILE A 160 3.13 -3.97 15.58
CA ILE A 160 3.55 -2.85 16.41
C ILE A 160 4.91 -2.35 15.90
N ASP A 161 5.09 -1.04 15.78
CA ASP A 161 6.39 -0.47 15.43
C ASP A 161 7.23 -0.16 16.67
N TYR A 162 8.54 -0.05 16.49
CA TYR A 162 9.49 0.35 17.52
C TYR A 162 9.18 1.72 18.12
N GLU A 163 8.61 2.65 17.37
CA GLU A 163 8.23 3.96 17.90
C GLU A 163 7.03 3.84 18.85
N ASP A 164 6.09 2.93 18.55
CA ASP A 164 4.84 2.73 19.28
C ASP A 164 5.03 1.95 20.59
N ILE A 165 6.13 1.21 20.78
CA ILE A 165 6.33 0.41 22.00
C ILE A 165 6.42 1.26 23.27
N ASN A 166 6.63 2.58 23.17
CA ASN A 166 6.62 3.51 24.30
C ASN A 166 5.23 4.11 24.58
N ASP A 167 4.23 3.83 23.73
CA ASP A 167 2.87 4.32 23.94
C ASP A 167 2.09 3.35 24.86
N THR A 168 1.68 3.86 26.02
CA THR A 168 0.91 3.10 27.01
C THR A 168 -0.44 2.63 26.46
N ALA A 169 -1.08 3.41 25.60
CA ALA A 169 -2.34 3.03 24.96
C ALA A 169 -2.13 1.85 23.99
N VAL A 170 -1.05 1.87 23.22
CA VAL A 170 -0.70 0.77 22.30
C VAL A 170 -0.36 -0.51 23.07
N LEU A 171 0.46 -0.41 24.12
CA LEU A 171 0.78 -1.56 24.98
C LEU A 171 -0.47 -2.15 25.66
N ASN A 172 -1.39 -1.30 26.10
CA ASN A 172 -2.67 -1.75 26.65
C ASN A 172 -3.61 -2.31 25.55
N GLY A 173 -3.49 -1.86 24.30
CA GLY A 173 -4.13 -2.48 23.14
C GLY A 173 -3.60 -3.90 22.88
N LEU A 174 -2.28 -4.08 22.98
CA LEU A 174 -1.65 -5.40 22.91
C LEU A 174 -2.11 -6.31 24.05
N ALA A 175 -2.22 -5.79 25.29
CA ALA A 175 -2.78 -6.55 26.41
C ALA A 175 -4.21 -7.03 26.13
N ARG A 176 -5.06 -6.21 25.51
CA ARG A 176 -6.41 -6.62 25.07
C ARG A 176 -6.36 -7.68 23.98
N PHE A 177 -5.48 -7.54 23.00
CA PHE A 177 -5.28 -8.54 21.95
C PHE A 177 -4.86 -9.90 22.51
N LEU A 178 -4.03 -9.90 23.55
CA LEU A 178 -3.62 -11.11 24.26
C LEU A 178 -4.72 -11.68 25.17
N GLY A 179 -5.83 -10.97 25.36
CA GLY A 179 -6.91 -11.38 26.24
C GLY A 179 -6.55 -11.32 27.73
N VAL A 180 -5.53 -10.56 28.12
CA VAL A 180 -5.14 -10.41 29.54
C VAL A 180 -5.87 -9.23 30.17
N GLU A 181 -6.20 -9.34 31.47
CA GLU A 181 -6.87 -8.28 32.22
C GLU A 181 -5.92 -7.16 32.66
N GLY A 182 -4.66 -7.50 32.90
CA GLY A 182 -3.62 -6.56 33.36
C GLY A 182 -3.43 -5.36 32.42
N ARG A 183 -3.17 -4.18 33.00
CA ARG A 183 -2.90 -2.93 32.26
C ARG A 183 -1.66 -2.25 32.82
N LEU A 184 -0.95 -1.53 31.96
CA LEU A 184 0.19 -0.70 32.31
C LEU A 184 -0.28 0.74 32.53
N GLU A 185 0.18 1.36 33.61
CA GLU A 185 0.00 2.81 33.86
C GLU A 185 1.03 3.65 33.09
N ALA A 186 2.22 3.10 32.88
CA ALA A 186 3.30 3.68 32.11
C ALA A 186 4.22 2.57 31.56
N PRO A 187 5.03 2.83 30.53
CA PRO A 187 6.00 1.87 30.01
C PRO A 187 7.15 1.64 31.00
N ASP A 188 7.85 0.51 30.86
CA ASP A 188 9.03 0.18 31.66
C ASP A 188 10.12 1.26 31.56
N GLY A 189 10.44 1.92 32.68
CA GLY A 189 11.45 2.97 32.73
C GLY A 189 12.90 2.49 32.89
N THR A 190 13.14 1.18 32.99
CA THR A 190 14.46 0.61 33.33
C THR A 190 15.36 0.43 32.12
N LEU A 191 14.76 0.18 30.94
CA LEU A 191 15.48 0.01 29.68
C LEU A 191 15.57 1.35 28.93
N LYS A 192 16.79 1.90 28.86
CA LYS A 192 17.06 3.16 28.14
C LYS A 192 17.43 2.89 26.68
N LYS A 193 17.03 3.81 25.77
CA LYS A 193 17.43 3.80 24.36
C LYS A 193 18.96 3.79 24.28
N GLN A 194 19.53 2.80 23.60
CA GLN A 194 20.98 2.59 23.59
C GLN A 194 21.71 3.70 22.85
N ASN A 195 21.25 4.06 21.65
CA ASN A 195 21.89 5.08 20.83
C ASN A 195 20.82 6.15 20.50
N PRO A 196 20.65 7.18 21.34
CA PRO A 196 19.62 8.21 21.13
C PRO A 196 19.98 9.23 20.04
N GLU A 197 21.27 9.34 19.70
CA GLU A 197 21.85 10.26 18.71
C GLU A 197 21.19 10.19 17.32
N ALA A 198 21.43 11.18 16.46
CA ALA A 198 20.95 11.12 15.07
C ALA A 198 21.69 10.01 14.31
N ILE A 199 21.10 9.49 13.22
CA ILE A 199 21.74 8.41 12.46
C ILE A 199 23.04 8.87 11.77
N GLU A 200 23.12 10.15 11.41
CA GLU A 200 24.30 10.80 10.83
C GLU A 200 25.51 10.80 11.77
N GLU A 201 25.28 10.89 13.08
CA GLU A 201 26.33 10.88 14.11
C GLU A 201 26.86 9.46 14.38
N LYS A 202 26.06 8.44 14.03
CA LYS A 202 26.33 7.01 14.29
C LYS A 202 27.06 6.31 13.16
N VAL A 203 27.17 6.92 11.98
CA VAL A 203 27.68 6.27 10.77
C VAL A 203 28.92 7.01 10.27
N GLU A 204 30.06 6.32 10.26
CA GLU A 204 31.36 6.89 9.87
C GLU A 204 31.34 7.44 8.43
N ASN A 205 30.68 6.74 7.51
CA ASN A 205 30.57 7.08 6.09
C ASN A 205 29.14 7.45 5.69
N PHE A 206 28.49 8.32 6.47
CA PHE A 206 27.09 8.73 6.25
C PHE A 206 26.77 9.19 4.81
N PRO A 207 27.59 10.02 4.12
CA PRO A 207 27.31 10.40 2.73
C PRO A 207 27.26 9.22 1.75
N ALA A 208 28.08 8.19 1.97
CA ALA A 208 28.06 6.97 1.16
C ALA A 208 26.79 6.16 1.42
N MET A 209 26.35 6.07 2.69
CA MET A 209 25.07 5.47 3.06
C MET A 209 23.89 6.23 2.44
N GLU A 210 23.93 7.56 2.47
CA GLU A 210 22.90 8.43 1.90
C GLU A 210 22.77 8.23 0.38
N ALA A 211 23.89 8.24 -0.35
CA ALA A 211 23.89 7.98 -1.79
C ALA A 211 23.47 6.55 -2.14
N ALA A 212 23.97 5.55 -1.38
CA ALA A 212 23.64 4.14 -1.58
C ALA A 212 22.15 3.90 -1.40
N LEU A 213 21.61 4.29 -0.25
CA LEU A 213 20.22 4.02 0.01
C LEU A 213 19.24 5.00 -0.69
N ALA A 214 19.70 6.11 -1.29
CA ALA A 214 18.87 6.89 -2.22
C ALA A 214 18.55 6.10 -3.51
N ARG A 215 19.40 5.11 -3.85
CA ARG A 215 19.16 4.16 -4.95
C ARG A 215 18.33 2.95 -4.52
N LEU A 216 18.33 2.61 -3.24
CA LEU A 216 17.47 1.58 -2.68
C LEU A 216 16.07 2.18 -2.51
N ASP A 217 15.01 1.45 -2.90
CA ASP A 217 13.63 1.81 -2.55
C ASP A 217 13.44 1.63 -1.03
N ARG A 218 14.06 2.52 -0.25
CA ARG A 218 14.24 2.50 1.21
C ARG A 218 12.97 2.35 2.01
N PHE A 219 11.85 2.70 1.41
CA PHE A 219 10.59 2.83 2.10
C PHE A 219 9.56 1.83 1.63
N ASN A 220 9.86 1.01 0.60
CA ASN A 220 8.78 0.35 -0.12
C ASN A 220 7.71 1.41 -0.50
N LEU A 221 8.10 2.62 -0.94
CA LEU A 221 7.13 3.67 -1.32
C LEU A 221 6.35 3.25 -2.57
N SER A 222 6.92 2.35 -3.36
CA SER A 222 6.22 1.58 -4.39
C SER A 222 5.09 0.68 -3.84
N ARG A 223 5.05 0.44 -2.52
CA ARG A 223 4.08 -0.37 -1.77
C ARG A 223 3.39 0.36 -0.61
N THR A 224 3.51 1.69 -0.47
CA THR A 224 2.56 2.43 0.39
C THR A 224 1.15 1.99 -0.02
N PRO A 225 0.30 1.51 0.91
CA PRO A 225 -1.01 1.02 0.54
C PRO A 225 -1.70 2.10 -0.28
N ASN A 226 -1.95 1.80 -1.55
CA ASN A 226 -2.86 2.63 -2.32
C ASN A 226 -4.23 2.47 -1.65
N PHE A 227 -4.63 3.50 -0.91
CA PHE A 227 -5.93 3.53 -0.25
C PHE A 227 -7.06 3.80 -1.24
N GLU A 228 -6.75 4.15 -2.50
CA GLU A 228 -7.75 4.08 -3.54
C GLU A 228 -8.19 2.61 -3.72
N PRO A 229 -9.50 2.31 -3.61
CA PRO A 229 -10.01 0.95 -3.71
C PRO A 229 -9.55 0.24 -4.98
N ARG A 230 -9.11 -1.03 -4.84
CA ARG A 230 -8.82 -1.89 -5.99
C ARG A 230 -10.07 -2.05 -6.85
N ARG A 231 -9.91 -1.92 -8.17
CA ARG A 231 -11.03 -2.03 -9.12
C ARG A 231 -11.06 -3.41 -9.76
N ALA A 232 -12.27 -3.90 -10.05
CA ALA A 232 -12.46 -5.09 -10.86
C ALA A 232 -12.17 -4.79 -12.35
N PRO A 233 -11.94 -5.81 -13.19
CA PRO A 233 -11.67 -5.66 -14.63
C PRO A 233 -12.69 -4.87 -15.46
N ALA A 234 -13.91 -4.64 -14.95
CA ALA A 234 -14.99 -3.93 -15.63
C ALA A 234 -15.36 -4.48 -17.03
N ILE A 235 -15.13 -5.78 -17.29
CA ILE A 235 -15.38 -6.45 -18.58
C ILE A 235 -16.75 -6.16 -19.22
N PRO A 236 -17.88 -6.05 -18.48
CA PRO A 236 -19.17 -5.69 -19.08
C PRO A 236 -19.19 -4.33 -19.78
N SER A 237 -18.21 -3.45 -19.51
CA SER A 237 -18.09 -2.17 -20.19
C SER A 237 -17.29 -2.23 -21.48
N PHE A 238 -16.63 -3.36 -21.80
CA PHE A 238 -15.79 -3.44 -22.99
C PHE A 238 -16.65 -3.51 -24.25
N ALA A 239 -16.15 -2.90 -25.32
CA ALA A 239 -16.77 -2.90 -26.64
C ALA A 239 -15.73 -3.32 -27.67
N ALA A 240 -16.11 -4.08 -28.69
CA ALA A 240 -15.17 -4.57 -29.68
C ALA A 240 -15.74 -4.53 -31.10
N ALA A 241 -14.90 -4.19 -32.07
CA ALA A 241 -15.23 -4.23 -33.49
C ALA A 241 -13.96 -4.54 -34.29
N ARG A 242 -14.06 -5.43 -35.30
CA ARG A 242 -12.96 -5.81 -36.22
C ARG A 242 -11.57 -5.92 -35.55
N GLY A 243 -11.40 -6.82 -34.58
CA GLY A 243 -10.12 -7.02 -33.89
C GLY A 243 -9.71 -5.92 -32.90
N ALA A 244 -10.35 -4.74 -32.90
CA ALA A 244 -10.15 -3.72 -31.88
C ALA A 244 -11.03 -4.00 -30.65
N LEU A 245 -10.42 -4.02 -29.46
CA LEU A 245 -11.11 -4.22 -28.19
C LEU A 245 -10.91 -3.00 -27.28
N TYR A 246 -11.95 -2.20 -27.14
CA TYR A 246 -11.93 -1.00 -26.30
C TYR A 246 -12.27 -1.32 -24.84
N MET A 247 -11.42 -0.83 -23.95
CA MET A 247 -11.51 -0.96 -22.50
C MET A 247 -11.74 0.45 -21.91
N PRO A 248 -13.00 0.89 -21.74
CA PRO A 248 -13.30 2.30 -21.46
C PRO A 248 -12.90 2.75 -20.05
N VAL A 249 -12.13 3.83 -19.99
CA VAL A 249 -12.00 4.65 -18.78
C VAL A 249 -13.20 5.59 -18.71
N ARG A 250 -14.10 5.36 -17.73
CA ARG A 250 -15.27 6.23 -17.50
C ARG A 250 -14.86 7.69 -17.31
N GLY A 251 -15.63 8.63 -17.83
CA GLY A 251 -15.29 10.07 -17.85
C GLY A 251 -14.29 10.47 -18.93
N GLY A 252 -13.77 9.53 -19.72
CA GLY A 252 -13.06 9.80 -20.98
C GLY A 252 -14.02 9.92 -22.18
N PRO A 253 -13.50 9.96 -23.43
CA PRO A 253 -14.29 10.14 -24.65
C PRO A 253 -15.03 8.86 -25.08
N VAL A 254 -15.78 8.24 -24.16
CA VAL A 254 -16.40 6.92 -24.36
C VAL A 254 -17.37 6.94 -25.55
N ALA A 255 -18.25 7.94 -25.63
CA ALA A 255 -19.21 8.06 -26.73
C ALA A 255 -18.51 8.20 -28.09
N GLN A 256 -17.54 9.11 -28.20
CA GLN A 256 -16.77 9.34 -29.44
C GLN A 256 -16.03 8.07 -29.91
N VAL A 257 -15.43 7.32 -28.98
CA VAL A 257 -14.73 6.06 -29.31
C VAL A 257 -15.70 4.96 -29.69
N GLU A 258 -16.88 4.88 -29.05
CA GLU A 258 -17.92 3.92 -29.40
C GLU A 258 -18.54 4.20 -30.78
N ASP A 259 -18.73 5.47 -31.13
CA ASP A 259 -19.17 5.89 -32.47
C ASP A 259 -18.12 5.54 -33.52
N TRP A 260 -16.84 5.76 -33.21
CA TRP A 260 -15.72 5.34 -34.06
C TRP A 260 -15.67 3.80 -34.23
N LEU A 261 -15.89 3.03 -33.17
CA LEU A 261 -15.98 1.55 -33.26
C LEU A 261 -17.16 1.11 -34.12
N ALA A 262 -18.30 1.80 -34.04
CA ALA A 262 -19.47 1.50 -34.88
C ALA A 262 -19.19 1.79 -36.36
N ALA A 263 -18.39 2.81 -36.66
CA ALA A 263 -17.90 3.07 -38.02
C ALA A 263 -16.88 2.02 -38.50
N LEU A 264 -16.11 1.43 -37.57
CA LEU A 264 -15.16 0.35 -37.89
C LEU A 264 -15.89 -0.95 -38.25
N GLY A 265 -16.99 -1.28 -37.56
CA GLY A 265 -17.85 -2.41 -37.90
C GLY A 265 -18.87 -2.77 -36.82
N PRO A 266 -19.55 -3.94 -36.96
CA PRO A 266 -20.52 -4.39 -35.98
C PRO A 266 -19.92 -4.51 -34.58
N VAL A 267 -20.47 -3.75 -33.63
CA VAL A 267 -19.94 -3.67 -32.26
C VAL A 267 -20.48 -4.81 -31.41
N SER A 268 -19.57 -5.57 -30.80
CA SER A 268 -19.87 -6.54 -29.74
C SER A 268 -19.76 -5.86 -28.37
N ARG A 269 -20.76 -6.08 -27.50
CA ARG A 269 -20.89 -5.48 -26.16
C ARG A 269 -21.27 -6.54 -25.12
N ASP A 270 -21.47 -6.09 -23.87
CA ASP A 270 -21.99 -6.88 -22.76
C ASP A 270 -21.20 -8.16 -22.47
N PHE A 271 -19.87 -8.06 -22.63
CA PHE A 271 -19.00 -9.18 -22.36
C PHE A 271 -19.09 -9.62 -20.89
N ASN A 272 -19.08 -10.93 -20.69
CA ASN A 272 -18.60 -11.53 -19.45
C ASN A 272 -17.25 -12.21 -19.72
N GLN A 273 -16.57 -12.72 -18.69
CA GLN A 273 -15.26 -13.35 -18.84
C GLN A 273 -15.24 -14.49 -19.88
N LYS A 274 -16.32 -15.29 -19.96
CA LYS A 274 -16.40 -16.41 -20.90
C LYS A 274 -16.52 -15.92 -22.34
N LEU A 275 -17.44 -14.99 -22.59
CA LEU A 275 -17.67 -14.41 -23.91
C LEU A 275 -16.44 -13.65 -24.41
N LEU A 276 -15.76 -12.91 -23.54
CA LEU A 276 -14.54 -12.19 -23.91
C LEU A 276 -13.42 -13.17 -24.31
N ARG A 277 -13.18 -14.23 -23.53
CA ARG A 277 -12.19 -15.28 -23.89
C ARG A 277 -12.53 -15.97 -25.20
N GLN A 278 -13.82 -16.16 -25.51
CA GLN A 278 -14.24 -16.72 -26.80
C GLN A 278 -13.96 -15.76 -27.95
N TRP A 279 -14.25 -14.47 -27.77
CA TRP A 279 -13.96 -13.44 -28.76
C TRP A 279 -12.46 -13.34 -29.05
N LEU A 280 -11.61 -13.28 -28.02
CA LEU A 280 -10.14 -13.20 -28.16
C LEU A 280 -9.54 -14.38 -28.95
N ARG A 281 -10.10 -15.59 -28.80
CA ARG A 281 -9.65 -16.77 -29.55
C ARG A 281 -10.12 -16.77 -31.01
N ARG A 282 -11.25 -16.13 -31.30
CA ARG A 282 -11.84 -16.12 -32.64
C ARG A 282 -11.27 -14.99 -33.49
N GLU A 283 -11.07 -13.82 -32.91
CA GLU A 283 -10.54 -12.64 -33.59
C GLU A 283 -9.01 -12.62 -33.43
N THR A 284 -8.26 -12.84 -34.51
CA THR A 284 -6.80 -12.72 -34.51
C THR A 284 -6.36 -12.19 -35.89
N PRO A 285 -5.51 -11.14 -35.95
CA PRO A 285 -4.99 -10.37 -34.84
C PRO A 285 -6.08 -9.55 -34.14
N HIS A 286 -5.99 -9.43 -32.81
CA HIS A 286 -6.74 -8.44 -32.04
C HIS A 286 -5.78 -7.54 -31.27
N ARG A 287 -6.23 -6.32 -30.97
CA ARG A 287 -5.53 -5.35 -30.12
C ARG A 287 -6.51 -4.72 -29.16
N ALA A 288 -6.21 -4.86 -27.86
CA ALA A 288 -6.92 -4.19 -26.80
C ALA A 288 -6.37 -2.77 -26.62
N PHE A 289 -7.25 -1.81 -26.36
CA PHE A 289 -6.85 -0.43 -26.13
C PHE A 289 -7.72 0.31 -25.15
N THR A 290 -7.18 1.39 -24.60
CA THR A 290 -7.89 2.37 -23.78
C THR A 290 -7.50 3.78 -24.22
N VAL A 291 -8.28 4.77 -23.81
CA VAL A 291 -8.00 6.19 -24.07
C VAL A 291 -7.93 6.92 -22.74
N LEU A 292 -6.79 7.60 -22.52
CA LEU A 292 -6.58 8.48 -21.37
C LEU A 292 -7.00 9.91 -21.72
N ARG A 293 -7.77 10.51 -20.81
CA ARG A 293 -8.15 11.92 -20.82
C ARG A 293 -7.28 12.68 -19.82
N HIS A 294 -7.04 13.97 -20.04
CA HIS A 294 -6.34 14.79 -19.06
C HIS A 294 -7.07 14.76 -17.69
N PRO A 295 -6.39 14.58 -16.54
CA PRO A 295 -7.06 14.40 -15.26
C PRO A 295 -8.06 15.51 -14.89
N LEU A 296 -7.69 16.79 -15.13
CA LEU A 296 -8.58 17.93 -14.91
C LEU A 296 -9.86 17.85 -15.78
N ALA A 297 -9.70 17.60 -17.09
CA ALA A 297 -10.81 17.47 -18.02
C ALA A 297 -11.73 16.30 -17.67
N ARG A 298 -11.14 15.19 -17.23
CA ARG A 298 -11.89 14.01 -16.80
C ARG A 298 -12.69 14.27 -15.53
N ALA A 299 -12.10 14.91 -14.54
CA ALA A 299 -12.79 15.29 -13.31
C ALA A 299 -13.95 16.26 -13.60
N HIS A 300 -13.74 17.23 -14.51
CA HIS A 300 -14.75 18.18 -14.95
C HIS A 300 -15.91 17.52 -15.69
N ALA A 301 -15.61 16.60 -16.62
CA ALA A 301 -16.60 15.82 -17.33
C ALA A 301 -17.49 15.03 -16.35
N GLY A 302 -16.89 14.35 -15.38
CA GLY A 302 -17.66 13.64 -14.35
C GLY A 302 -18.45 14.60 -13.44
N PHE A 303 -17.92 15.77 -13.11
CA PHE A 303 -18.63 16.77 -12.30
C PHE A 303 -19.89 17.23 -13.03
N CYS A 304 -19.76 17.57 -14.31
CA CYS A 304 -20.88 17.97 -15.15
C CYS A 304 -21.89 16.82 -15.32
N ASP A 305 -21.43 15.63 -15.75
CA ASP A 305 -22.34 14.55 -16.12
C ASP A 305 -22.94 13.81 -14.93
N MET A 306 -22.20 13.65 -13.82
CA MET A 306 -22.65 12.81 -12.70
C MET A 306 -23.14 13.60 -11.49
N ILE A 307 -22.49 14.73 -11.19
CA ILE A 307 -22.82 15.54 -10.02
C ILE A 307 -23.91 16.56 -10.37
N LEU A 308 -23.74 17.39 -11.40
CA LEU A 308 -24.72 18.44 -11.74
C LEU A 308 -26.08 17.87 -12.18
N THR A 309 -26.09 16.74 -12.91
CA THR A 309 -27.33 16.04 -13.31
C THR A 309 -27.95 15.18 -12.20
N ALA A 310 -27.27 15.05 -11.05
CA ALA A 310 -27.67 14.19 -9.94
C ALA A 310 -27.77 12.68 -10.24
N LYS A 311 -27.05 12.16 -11.25
CA LYS A 311 -26.90 10.70 -11.46
C LYS A 311 -26.23 9.99 -10.28
N LEU A 312 -25.49 10.71 -9.42
CA LEU A 312 -24.94 10.21 -8.16
C LEU A 312 -25.56 10.94 -6.94
N PRO A 313 -26.83 10.66 -6.58
CA PRO A 313 -27.57 11.44 -5.60
C PRO A 313 -26.94 11.42 -4.20
N VAL A 314 -26.42 10.27 -3.76
CA VAL A 314 -25.78 10.11 -2.44
C VAL A 314 -24.50 10.93 -2.34
N ILE A 315 -23.64 10.89 -3.36
CA ILE A 315 -22.40 11.67 -3.38
C ILE A 315 -22.74 13.15 -3.45
N ARG A 316 -23.67 13.54 -4.34
CA ARG A 316 -24.13 14.91 -4.49
C ARG A 316 -24.67 15.49 -3.18
N GLU A 317 -25.51 14.74 -2.47
CA GLU A 317 -26.08 15.17 -1.18
C GLU A 317 -24.98 15.39 -0.13
N ALA A 318 -23.97 14.50 -0.08
CA ALA A 318 -22.83 14.65 0.81
C ALA A 318 -21.96 15.87 0.45
N LEU A 319 -21.78 16.18 -0.84
CA LEU A 319 -21.09 17.39 -1.28
C LEU A 319 -21.80 18.67 -0.80
N ILE A 320 -23.13 18.68 -0.86
CA ILE A 320 -23.92 19.83 -0.37
C ILE A 320 -23.86 19.92 1.17
N LYS A 321 -24.10 18.80 1.87
CA LYS A 321 -24.25 18.81 3.34
C LYS A 321 -22.94 18.91 4.10
N ALA A 322 -21.95 18.11 3.73
CA ALA A 322 -20.68 18.00 4.45
C ALA A 322 -19.62 18.96 3.88
N TRP A 323 -19.53 19.05 2.56
CA TRP A 323 -18.51 19.87 1.87
C TRP A 323 -18.98 21.29 1.53
N LYS A 324 -20.27 21.59 1.79
CA LYS A 324 -20.89 22.91 1.58
C LYS A 324 -20.73 23.45 0.16
N ILE A 325 -20.64 22.55 -0.83
CA ILE A 325 -20.56 22.95 -2.24
C ILE A 325 -21.91 23.50 -2.69
N ALA A 326 -21.91 24.71 -3.21
CA ALA A 326 -23.08 25.36 -3.79
C ALA A 326 -23.43 24.73 -5.13
N LEU A 327 -24.26 23.69 -5.11
CA LEU A 327 -24.76 23.01 -6.31
C LEU A 327 -26.20 23.48 -6.63
N PRO A 328 -26.52 23.82 -7.89
CA PRO A 328 -27.85 24.30 -8.30
C PRO A 328 -28.84 23.13 -8.31
N LYS A 329 -30.15 23.33 -8.49
CA LYS A 329 -31.03 22.16 -8.68
C LYS A 329 -30.65 21.41 -9.97
N PRO A 330 -30.87 20.09 -10.05
CA PRO A 330 -30.58 19.34 -11.28
C PRO A 330 -31.30 19.95 -12.48
N GLY A 331 -30.56 20.26 -13.55
CA GLY A 331 -31.08 20.91 -14.75
C GLY A 331 -30.97 22.44 -14.78
N GLU A 332 -30.62 23.09 -13.66
CA GLU A 332 -30.28 24.51 -13.63
C GLU A 332 -28.80 24.73 -13.98
N THR A 333 -28.50 25.80 -14.71
CA THR A 333 -27.14 26.18 -15.12
C THR A 333 -26.50 27.11 -14.09
N LEU A 334 -25.24 26.87 -13.75
CA LEU A 334 -24.42 27.84 -13.04
C LEU A 334 -23.84 28.84 -14.04
N ASP A 335 -23.66 30.08 -13.61
CA ASP A 335 -22.76 30.99 -14.32
C ASP A 335 -21.30 30.47 -14.25
N PRO A 336 -20.40 30.93 -15.13
CA PRO A 336 -19.03 30.42 -15.19
C PRO A 336 -18.25 30.56 -13.87
N GLU A 337 -18.47 31.62 -13.11
CA GLU A 337 -17.73 31.88 -11.86
C GLU A 337 -18.21 30.96 -10.74
N ALA A 338 -19.53 30.80 -10.59
CA ALA A 338 -20.14 29.87 -9.66
C ALA A 338 -19.79 28.41 -10.00
N HIS A 339 -19.79 28.06 -11.29
CA HIS A 339 -19.36 26.73 -11.76
C HIS A 339 -17.91 26.45 -11.39
N ARG A 340 -17.02 27.42 -11.64
CA ARG A 340 -15.61 27.33 -11.29
C ARG A 340 -15.39 27.13 -9.80
N ALA A 341 -16.06 27.92 -8.96
CA ALA A 341 -15.96 27.82 -7.51
C ALA A 341 -16.44 26.45 -7.00
N ALA A 342 -17.59 25.97 -7.49
CA ALA A 342 -18.11 24.66 -7.13
C ALA A 342 -17.18 23.53 -7.60
N PHE A 343 -16.61 23.64 -8.80
CA PHE A 343 -15.70 22.65 -9.34
C PHE A 343 -14.36 22.60 -8.59
N LEU A 344 -13.81 23.75 -8.18
CA LEU A 344 -12.59 23.79 -7.36
C LEU A 344 -12.79 23.09 -6.01
N GLN A 345 -13.92 23.34 -5.34
CA GLN A 345 -14.26 22.64 -4.09
C GLN A 345 -14.45 21.13 -4.32
N PHE A 346 -15.02 20.75 -5.45
CA PHE A 346 -15.16 19.35 -5.84
C PHE A 346 -13.79 18.67 -6.03
N LEU A 347 -12.79 19.34 -6.64
CA LEU A 347 -11.42 18.82 -6.72
C LEU A 347 -10.80 18.64 -5.32
N GLY A 348 -11.06 19.57 -4.39
CA GLY A 348 -10.66 19.44 -2.98
C GLY A 348 -11.26 18.20 -2.31
N PHE A 349 -12.55 17.92 -2.56
CA PHE A 349 -13.18 16.66 -2.15
C PHE A 349 -12.50 15.44 -2.78
N LEU A 350 -12.21 15.47 -4.08
CA LEU A 350 -11.62 14.34 -4.80
C LEU A 350 -10.26 13.93 -4.25
N LYS A 351 -9.43 14.89 -3.83
CA LYS A 351 -8.16 14.59 -3.13
C LYS A 351 -8.37 13.67 -1.92
N GLN A 352 -9.38 13.95 -1.10
CA GLN A 352 -9.70 13.17 0.08
C GLN A 352 -10.43 11.86 -0.29
N ASN A 353 -11.26 11.88 -1.33
CA ASN A 353 -11.99 10.69 -1.79
C ASN A 353 -11.07 9.63 -2.40
N VAL A 354 -10.22 10.02 -3.36
CA VAL A 354 -9.30 9.13 -4.06
C VAL A 354 -8.22 8.57 -3.12
N SER A 355 -7.77 9.36 -2.13
CA SER A 355 -6.82 8.91 -1.09
C SER A 355 -7.45 8.06 0.01
N GLY A 356 -8.75 7.74 -0.06
CA GLY A 356 -9.45 6.91 0.94
C GLY A 356 -9.70 7.61 2.28
N GLN A 357 -9.51 8.94 2.34
CA GLN A 357 -9.72 9.76 3.54
C GLN A 357 -11.16 10.30 3.66
N SER A 358 -12.06 9.90 2.74
CA SER A 358 -13.50 10.19 2.81
C SER A 358 -14.32 8.93 3.07
N GLY A 359 -15.41 9.02 3.81
CA GLY A 359 -16.37 7.92 3.99
C GLY A 359 -17.22 7.57 2.77
N LEU A 360 -17.03 8.23 1.62
CA LEU A 360 -17.77 7.98 0.38
C LEU A 360 -16.97 7.06 -0.55
N ARG A 361 -17.68 6.20 -1.30
CA ARG A 361 -17.06 5.36 -2.33
C ARG A 361 -16.41 6.21 -3.43
N VAL A 362 -15.35 5.69 -4.07
CA VAL A 362 -14.73 6.33 -5.24
C VAL A 362 -15.43 5.85 -6.52
N ASP A 363 -16.29 6.69 -7.10
CA ASP A 363 -17.01 6.35 -8.34
C ASP A 363 -16.04 6.20 -9.53
N PRO A 364 -16.25 5.25 -10.47
CA PRO A 364 -15.40 5.08 -11.64
C PRO A 364 -15.18 6.34 -12.48
N HIS A 365 -16.13 7.28 -12.52
CA HIS A 365 -15.98 8.54 -13.26
C HIS A 365 -14.92 9.48 -12.67
N PHE A 366 -14.56 9.27 -11.40
CA PHE A 366 -13.60 10.10 -10.66
C PHE A 366 -12.39 9.34 -10.12
N ALA A 367 -12.32 8.03 -10.37
CA ALA A 367 -11.15 7.22 -10.07
C ALA A 367 -9.86 7.80 -10.62
N SER A 368 -8.69 7.46 -10.09
CA SER A 368 -7.48 7.61 -10.89
C SER A 368 -7.54 6.69 -12.10
N GLN A 369 -7.10 7.17 -13.26
CA GLN A 369 -6.98 6.37 -14.47
C GLN A 369 -5.99 5.23 -14.25
N THR A 370 -4.95 5.48 -13.43
CA THR A 370 -4.01 4.46 -12.97
C THR A 370 -4.72 3.28 -12.30
N ALA A 371 -5.64 3.54 -11.34
CA ALA A 371 -6.38 2.47 -10.67
C ALA A 371 -7.35 1.74 -11.61
N VAL A 372 -7.92 2.43 -12.60
CA VAL A 372 -8.76 1.80 -13.64
C VAL A 372 -7.94 0.82 -14.49
N LEU A 373 -6.76 1.23 -14.98
CA LEU A 373 -5.86 0.37 -15.76
C LEU A 373 -5.33 -0.81 -14.94
N GLN A 374 -5.04 -0.61 -13.65
CA GLN A 374 -4.70 -1.72 -12.75
C GLN A 374 -5.85 -2.71 -12.58
N GLY A 375 -7.10 -2.24 -12.60
CA GLY A 375 -8.29 -3.10 -12.59
C GLY A 375 -8.38 -3.96 -13.84
N PHE A 376 -8.17 -3.36 -15.03
CA PHE A 376 -8.12 -4.08 -16.31
C PHE A 376 -7.13 -5.24 -16.29
N ALA A 377 -5.91 -4.98 -15.82
CA ALA A 377 -4.80 -5.91 -15.79
C ALA A 377 -5.06 -7.21 -15.00
N GLN A 378 -6.08 -7.26 -14.14
CA GLN A 378 -6.51 -8.49 -13.48
C GLN A 378 -7.12 -9.53 -14.45
N PHE A 379 -7.53 -9.11 -15.64
CA PHE A 379 -7.96 -10.01 -16.71
C PHE A 379 -7.04 -9.92 -17.94
N GLN A 380 -6.79 -8.71 -18.45
CA GLN A 380 -5.84 -8.45 -19.53
C GLN A 380 -5.39 -6.99 -19.49
N THR A 381 -4.18 -6.70 -19.93
CA THR A 381 -3.72 -5.33 -20.14
C THR A 381 -4.18 -4.82 -21.51
N PRO A 382 -4.43 -3.51 -21.69
CA PRO A 382 -4.53 -2.94 -23.02
C PRO A 382 -3.16 -3.01 -23.71
N ASP A 383 -3.14 -3.38 -25.00
CA ASP A 383 -1.95 -3.29 -25.85
C ASP A 383 -1.60 -1.82 -26.15
N PHE A 384 -2.64 -0.99 -26.32
CA PHE A 384 -2.51 0.44 -26.59
C PHE A 384 -3.14 1.30 -25.49
N VAL A 385 -2.35 2.20 -24.92
CA VAL A 385 -2.84 3.26 -24.01
C VAL A 385 -2.75 4.59 -24.76
N LEU A 386 -3.84 4.97 -25.42
CA LEU A 386 -3.91 6.14 -26.29
C LEU A 386 -4.17 7.41 -25.49
N ARG A 387 -3.79 8.58 -26.05
CA ARG A 387 -4.11 9.89 -25.50
C ARG A 387 -5.22 10.54 -26.31
N GLU A 388 -6.19 11.14 -25.62
CA GLU A 388 -7.31 11.82 -26.27
C GLU A 388 -6.87 12.94 -27.24
N ASP A 389 -5.85 13.72 -26.87
CA ASP A 389 -5.31 14.82 -27.70
C ASP A 389 -4.65 14.35 -29.01
N ARG A 390 -4.29 13.06 -29.10
CA ARG A 390 -3.68 12.44 -30.28
C ARG A 390 -4.44 11.18 -30.71
N LEU A 391 -5.73 11.11 -30.37
CA LEU A 391 -6.54 9.90 -30.51
C LEU A 391 -6.61 9.41 -31.95
N ALA A 392 -6.83 10.31 -32.91
CA ALA A 392 -6.92 9.94 -34.32
C ALA A 392 -5.64 9.26 -34.84
N ALA A 393 -4.46 9.71 -34.43
CA ALA A 393 -3.19 9.09 -34.81
C ALA A 393 -2.99 7.72 -34.14
N GLY A 394 -3.36 7.61 -32.86
CA GLY A 394 -3.29 6.35 -32.12
C GLY A 394 -4.21 5.27 -32.68
N LEU A 395 -5.44 5.65 -33.03
CA LEU A 395 -6.42 4.73 -33.63
C LEU A 395 -6.00 4.26 -35.02
N ARG A 396 -5.38 5.14 -35.84
CA ARG A 396 -4.79 4.71 -37.12
C ARG A 396 -3.72 3.64 -36.93
N HIS A 397 -2.79 3.86 -35.99
CA HIS A 397 -1.74 2.88 -35.73
C HIS A 397 -2.29 1.54 -35.19
N LEU A 398 -3.31 1.59 -34.33
CA LEU A 398 -4.01 0.39 -33.87
C LEU A 398 -4.65 -0.38 -35.04
N CYS A 399 -5.25 0.35 -35.98
CA CYS A 399 -5.86 -0.20 -37.19
C CYS A 399 -4.83 -0.86 -38.12
N ASP A 400 -3.64 -0.28 -38.27
CA ASP A 400 -2.52 -0.86 -39.02
C ASP A 400 -2.12 -2.23 -38.45
N GLU A 401 -2.04 -2.36 -37.12
CA GLU A 401 -1.67 -3.60 -36.42
C GLU A 401 -2.69 -4.74 -36.54
N ILE A 402 -3.96 -4.40 -36.77
CA ILE A 402 -5.05 -5.37 -36.99
C ILE A 402 -5.42 -5.50 -38.47
N GLY A 403 -4.67 -4.85 -39.38
CA GLY A 403 -4.87 -4.94 -40.83
C GLY A 403 -6.22 -4.39 -41.31
N THR A 404 -6.76 -3.37 -40.65
CA THR A 404 -8.04 -2.74 -41.00
C THR A 404 -7.84 -1.25 -41.32
N GLU A 405 -8.60 -0.70 -42.28
CA GLU A 405 -8.57 0.73 -42.56
C GLU A 405 -9.26 1.52 -41.43
N ALA A 406 -8.59 2.55 -40.92
CA ALA A 406 -9.12 3.37 -39.83
C ALA A 406 -10.18 4.36 -40.34
N PRO A 407 -11.43 4.30 -39.85
CA PRO A 407 -12.41 5.33 -40.15
C PRO A 407 -11.99 6.66 -39.50
N PRO A 408 -12.47 7.81 -40.03
CA PRO A 408 -12.21 9.10 -39.43
C PRO A 408 -12.78 9.15 -38.00
N LEU A 409 -12.04 9.80 -37.09
CA LEU A 409 -12.53 10.04 -35.73
C LEU A 409 -13.65 11.10 -35.80
N PRO A 410 -14.86 10.82 -35.26
CA PRO A 410 -15.94 11.81 -35.19
C PRO A 410 -15.53 13.04 -34.38
N ALA A 411 -16.16 14.19 -34.62
CA ALA A 411 -15.97 15.36 -33.77
C ALA A 411 -16.43 15.06 -32.32
N SER A 412 -15.78 15.66 -31.34
CA SER A 412 -16.24 15.59 -29.95
C SER A 412 -17.23 16.73 -29.69
N ASP A 413 -18.48 16.39 -29.40
CA ASP A 413 -19.54 17.35 -29.07
C ASP A 413 -19.67 17.57 -27.54
N GLU A 414 -18.61 17.35 -26.76
CA GLU A 414 -18.70 17.37 -25.31
C GLU A 414 -18.69 18.80 -24.73
N PRO A 415 -19.83 19.32 -24.21
CA PRO A 415 -19.91 20.72 -23.76
C PRO A 415 -19.05 21.02 -22.52
N SER A 416 -18.70 19.98 -21.77
CA SER A 416 -17.83 20.07 -20.58
C SER A 416 -16.47 20.65 -20.93
N LEU A 417 -15.86 20.25 -22.05
CA LEU A 417 -14.53 20.72 -22.46
C LEU A 417 -14.52 22.21 -22.81
N ALA A 418 -15.54 22.68 -23.54
CA ALA A 418 -15.69 24.10 -23.87
C ALA A 418 -15.89 24.96 -22.63
N LEU A 419 -16.69 24.49 -21.66
CA LEU A 419 -16.87 25.16 -20.39
C LEU A 419 -15.58 25.15 -19.56
N LEU A 420 -14.82 24.05 -19.55
CA LEU A 420 -13.54 23.97 -18.87
C LEU A 420 -12.53 24.98 -19.43
N ALA A 421 -12.47 25.16 -20.75
CA ALA A 421 -11.64 26.18 -21.40
C ALA A 421 -11.96 27.60 -20.92
N THR A 422 -13.24 27.86 -20.60
CA THR A 422 -13.69 29.18 -20.13
C THR A 422 -13.31 29.43 -18.67
N ILE A 423 -13.30 28.40 -17.82
CA ILE A 423 -13.08 28.54 -16.37
C ILE A 423 -11.66 28.19 -15.92
N HIS A 424 -10.79 27.77 -16.85
CA HIS A 424 -9.44 27.29 -16.59
C HIS A 424 -8.61 28.28 -15.77
N GLY A 425 -7.75 27.76 -14.89
CA GLY A 425 -6.89 28.59 -14.06
C GLY A 425 -5.86 27.77 -13.27
N PRO A 426 -4.80 28.43 -12.77
CA PRO A 426 -3.68 27.76 -12.12
C PRO A 426 -4.03 27.04 -10.80
N ASP A 427 -5.04 27.54 -10.08
CA ASP A 427 -5.59 26.91 -8.87
C ASP A 427 -6.36 25.61 -9.19
N LEU A 428 -7.10 25.55 -10.30
CA LEU A 428 -7.73 24.31 -10.76
C LEU A 428 -6.69 23.26 -11.16
N GLU A 429 -5.61 23.67 -11.83
CA GLU A 429 -4.50 22.77 -12.15
C GLU A 429 -3.82 22.25 -10.89
N ALA A 430 -3.51 23.13 -9.93
CA ALA A 430 -2.93 22.73 -8.66
C ALA A 430 -3.84 21.74 -7.92
N ALA A 431 -5.13 22.03 -7.83
CA ALA A 431 -6.10 21.16 -7.16
C ALA A 431 -6.26 19.80 -7.88
N ALA A 432 -6.20 19.76 -9.21
CA ALA A 432 -6.25 18.51 -9.96
C ALA A 432 -4.97 17.68 -9.79
N ARG A 433 -3.78 18.31 -9.77
CA ARG A 433 -2.51 17.64 -9.47
C ARG A 433 -2.51 17.04 -8.08
N ASP A 434 -3.05 17.77 -7.11
CA ASP A 434 -3.23 17.30 -5.74
C ASP A 434 -4.20 16.11 -5.63
N ALA A 435 -5.27 16.12 -6.43
CA ALA A 435 -6.26 15.04 -6.44
C ALA A 435 -5.78 13.78 -7.17
N TYR A 436 -4.98 13.93 -8.24
CA TYR A 436 -4.56 12.84 -9.12
C TYR A 436 -3.03 12.75 -9.32
N PRO A 437 -2.20 12.80 -8.26
CA PRO A 437 -0.75 12.87 -8.42
C PRO A 437 -0.18 11.68 -9.20
N ARG A 438 -0.79 10.50 -9.06
CA ARG A 438 -0.41 9.27 -9.77
C ARG A 438 -0.66 9.33 -11.27
N ASP A 439 -1.76 9.94 -11.71
CA ASP A 439 -2.03 10.05 -13.14
C ASP A 439 -1.09 11.07 -13.78
N TYR A 440 -0.84 12.21 -13.12
CA TYR A 440 0.11 13.21 -13.61
C TYR A 440 1.53 12.67 -13.70
N ALA A 441 2.02 12.02 -12.63
CA ALA A 441 3.37 11.45 -12.62
C ALA A 441 3.50 10.21 -13.52
N GLY A 442 2.58 9.25 -13.40
CA GLY A 442 2.64 7.97 -14.10
C GLY A 442 2.40 8.07 -15.60
N PHE A 443 1.58 9.03 -16.02
CA PHE A 443 1.30 9.26 -17.44
C PHE A 443 1.93 10.55 -17.97
N GLY A 444 2.73 11.28 -17.18
CA GLY A 444 3.44 12.48 -17.64
C GLY A 444 2.54 13.61 -18.15
N PHE A 445 1.39 13.86 -17.49
CA PHE A 445 0.54 14.98 -17.88
C PHE A 445 1.15 16.33 -17.46
N GLY A 446 1.15 17.28 -18.41
CA GLY A 446 1.43 18.70 -18.17
C GLY A 446 0.18 19.44 -17.69
N ASP A 447 0.14 20.76 -17.85
CA ASP A 447 -1.11 21.51 -17.66
C ASP A 447 -2.07 21.22 -18.82
N TRP A 448 -3.37 21.27 -18.54
CA TRP A 448 -4.37 21.05 -19.56
C TRP A 448 -4.30 22.14 -20.63
N LYS A 449 -4.56 21.74 -21.88
CA LYS A 449 -4.63 22.64 -23.03
C LYS A 449 -5.99 22.47 -23.68
N ALA A 450 -6.66 23.60 -23.90
CA ALA A 450 -7.94 23.67 -24.58
C ALA A 450 -7.84 23.28 -26.06
#